data_AF-A0A5E4LV48-F1
#
_entry.id   AF-A0A5E4LV48-F1
#
_cell.length_a   1.000
_cell.length_b   1.000
_cell.length_c   1.000
_cell.angle_alpha   90.00
_cell.angle_beta   90.00
_cell.angle_gamma   90.00
#
_symmetry.space_group_name_H-M   'P 1'
#
loop_
_entity.id
_entity.type
_entity.pdbx_description
1 polymer ?
#
loop_
_entity_poly.entity_id
_entity_poly.type
_entity_poly.pdbx_seq_one_letter_code
_entity_poly.pdbx_strand_id
1 'polypeptide(L)'
;MRPLAFALALLFLLPALNAVSLADFMKPYLLPGERYVSTYLTVDNSDYRLITISKKPTFLLAVHEDNFSIVQGNESIFGILRADALANLHMGETLDNAVFLLAEFNESRASGEAKCAQLTGTDRLPCIDKESCIVACRSVPNCEMALSYSIEPIFGIRDWVVARGQLDDAVLAAQEAGLRVGENNSAGSLNEALAQFGDVRAISANISSNIIFDCSPTGRCFCGKSSNDSALSLAFSELSALNQSLASLASLGETANSMAQRTAERVSLSNDADKYALVLRNAEEGALTARVSLDASLLYVHDDSLITDFNLLQGQLVQLRQSVGAKNYSQAAVRADSFFSQLNLVVDEAESNAATYRLLIDLQLNATNSLKLLADMDLQGRDAQDFNSLSVRLDAVNLAAPLDLASNPNFPTVALLQREMLSLASSSASLLIRAETSILNDELADLEAELKGLEGTASTYKQNKSVFDSGPVTDLMEQSEKKLAQQDISGARLALEDAKVKLSEEKVKLDARVGAIGNASQVLATASNAIHESEQVRFTLINPNLSEAKARLAEANALLYSAPEDSAVLSQQAADLAQAAVPEAQNLDQLAVIGSIAAGLVVLVAALYWIYKKEEA
;
A
#
# COMPACT_ATOMS: atom_id res chain seq x y z
N MET A 1 22.91 17.63 -51.78
CA MET A 1 24.00 17.72 -50.78
C MET A 1 23.92 18.93 -49.82
N ARG A 2 22.85 19.76 -49.81
CA ARG A 2 22.72 20.91 -48.90
C ARG A 2 22.04 20.69 -47.52
N PRO A 3 21.24 19.62 -47.23
CA PRO A 3 20.62 19.46 -45.91
C PRO A 3 21.57 18.85 -44.86
N LEU A 4 22.61 18.13 -45.28
CA LEU A 4 23.55 17.47 -44.37
C LEU A 4 24.47 18.48 -43.65
N ALA A 5 24.85 19.57 -44.34
CA ALA A 5 25.67 20.63 -43.75
C ALA A 5 24.90 21.46 -42.70
N PHE A 6 23.58 21.64 -42.88
CA PHE A 6 22.73 22.34 -41.91
C PHE A 6 22.48 21.48 -40.67
N ALA A 7 22.27 20.17 -40.82
CA ALA A 7 22.12 19.25 -39.70
C ALA A 7 23.43 19.10 -38.90
N LEU A 8 24.59 19.08 -39.56
CA LEU A 8 25.89 19.04 -38.89
C LEU A 8 26.19 20.34 -38.12
N ALA A 9 25.87 21.51 -38.71
CA ALA A 9 26.01 22.80 -38.04
C ALA A 9 25.10 22.93 -36.82
N LEU A 10 23.86 22.41 -36.88
CA LEU A 10 22.94 22.37 -35.74
C LEU A 10 23.44 21.41 -34.64
N LEU A 11 24.07 20.29 -35.01
CA LEU A 11 24.66 19.33 -34.07
C LEU A 11 25.90 19.89 -33.35
N PHE A 12 26.68 20.74 -34.02
CA PHE A 12 27.82 21.45 -33.41
C PHE A 12 27.42 22.65 -32.55
N LEU A 13 26.17 23.15 -32.66
CA LEU A 13 25.62 24.23 -31.83
C LEU A 13 24.90 23.73 -30.56
N LEU A 14 24.54 22.45 -30.49
CA LEU A 14 23.86 21.84 -29.33
C LEU A 14 24.68 21.81 -28.03
N PRO A 15 26.04 21.68 -28.03
CA PRO A 15 26.82 21.71 -26.79
C PRO A 15 26.92 23.11 -26.16
N ALA A 16 26.87 24.17 -26.98
CA ALA A 16 27.00 25.56 -26.52
C ALA A 16 25.74 26.11 -25.81
N LEU A 17 24.65 25.33 -25.79
CA LEU A 17 23.37 25.72 -25.16
C LEU A 17 23.21 25.21 -23.72
N ASN A 18 24.18 24.47 -23.17
CA ASN A 18 24.11 23.90 -21.82
C ASN A 18 25.02 24.58 -20.78
N ALA A 19 25.52 25.79 -21.05
CA ALA A 19 26.18 26.59 -20.02
C ALA A 19 25.14 26.96 -18.95
N VAL A 20 25.20 26.29 -17.79
CA VAL A 20 24.29 26.56 -16.68
C VAL A 20 24.60 27.97 -16.18
N SER A 21 23.65 28.89 -16.30
CA SER A 21 23.87 30.24 -15.80
C SER A 21 24.09 30.20 -14.28
N LEU A 22 24.91 31.11 -13.75
CA LEU A 22 25.11 31.20 -12.30
C LEU A 22 23.77 31.37 -11.54
N ALA A 23 22.80 32.05 -12.16
CA ALA A 23 21.46 32.21 -11.59
C ALA A 23 20.71 30.87 -11.50
N ASP A 24 20.78 30.04 -12.53
CA ASP A 24 20.16 28.71 -12.53
C ASP A 24 20.85 27.78 -11.55
N PHE A 25 22.19 27.81 -11.50
CA PHE A 25 22.98 27.05 -10.53
C PHE A 25 22.63 27.42 -9.09
N MET A 26 22.45 28.71 -8.78
CA MET A 26 22.18 29.18 -7.43
C MET A 26 20.73 28.96 -6.97
N LYS A 27 19.78 28.81 -7.90
CA LYS A 27 18.34 28.73 -7.62
C LYS A 27 17.92 27.67 -6.58
N PRO A 28 18.49 26.44 -6.56
CA PRO A 28 18.16 25.44 -5.54
C PRO A 28 18.55 25.88 -4.12
N TYR A 29 19.60 26.69 -4.00
CA TYR A 29 20.23 27.05 -2.73
C TYR A 29 19.69 28.35 -2.08
N LEU A 30 18.94 29.16 -2.84
CA LEU A 30 18.37 30.44 -2.40
C LEU A 30 16.97 30.25 -1.79
N LEU A 31 16.65 30.97 -0.72
CA LEU A 31 15.26 31.08 -0.24
C LEU A 31 14.44 31.99 -1.19
N PRO A 32 13.11 31.86 -1.21
CA PRO A 32 12.26 32.71 -2.03
C PRO A 32 12.50 34.20 -1.76
N GLY A 33 12.77 34.96 -2.82
CA GLY A 33 13.01 36.41 -2.74
C GLY A 33 14.43 36.81 -2.31
N GLU A 34 15.31 35.86 -1.95
CA GLU A 34 16.71 36.18 -1.68
C GLU A 34 17.44 36.60 -2.95
N ARG A 35 18.37 37.54 -2.80
CA ARG A 35 19.31 37.96 -3.83
C ARG A 35 20.72 37.65 -3.39
N TYR A 36 21.59 37.39 -4.34
CA TYR A 36 23.01 37.18 -4.11
C TYR A 36 23.85 38.20 -4.88
N VAL A 37 25.06 38.44 -4.38
CA VAL A 37 26.12 39.17 -5.07
C VAL A 37 27.25 38.19 -5.31
N SER A 38 27.82 38.19 -6.52
CA SER A 38 28.98 37.38 -6.87
C SER A 38 30.19 38.29 -7.06
N THR A 39 31.26 37.99 -6.34
CA THR A 39 32.58 38.58 -6.54
C THR A 39 33.48 37.53 -7.16
N TYR A 40 34.29 37.95 -8.14
CA TYR A 40 35.23 37.07 -8.83
C TYR A 40 36.57 37.06 -8.11
N LEU A 41 37.19 35.88 -8.00
CA LEU A 41 38.50 35.67 -7.41
C LEU A 41 39.31 34.81 -8.37
N THR A 42 40.60 35.11 -8.56
CA THR A 42 41.52 34.27 -9.33
C THR A 42 42.69 33.87 -8.44
N VAL A 43 42.85 32.57 -8.22
CA VAL A 43 43.87 32.00 -7.35
C VAL A 43 44.55 30.87 -8.10
N ASP A 44 45.88 30.92 -8.23
CA ASP A 44 46.69 29.88 -8.88
C ASP A 44 46.19 29.48 -10.28
N ASN A 45 45.81 30.48 -11.10
CA ASN A 45 45.19 30.32 -12.44
C ASN A 45 43.85 29.57 -12.44
N SER A 46 43.22 29.41 -11.27
CA SER A 46 41.87 28.87 -11.13
C SER A 46 40.91 29.99 -10.75
N ASP A 47 39.73 29.95 -11.35
CA ASP A 47 38.72 30.97 -11.16
C ASP A 47 37.69 30.53 -10.13
N TYR A 48 37.37 31.44 -9.22
CA TYR A 48 36.40 31.21 -8.16
C TYR A 48 35.38 32.35 -8.12
N ARG A 49 34.20 32.05 -7.59
CA ARG A 49 33.17 33.04 -7.28
C ARG A 49 32.81 32.99 -5.81
N LEU A 50 33.02 34.11 -5.13
CA LEU A 50 32.52 34.32 -3.78
C LEU A 50 31.08 34.81 -3.85
N ILE A 51 30.16 34.02 -3.31
CA ILE A 51 28.73 34.35 -3.28
C ILE A 51 28.36 34.88 -1.90
N THR A 52 27.83 36.10 -1.91
CA THR A 52 27.36 36.80 -0.71
C THR A 52 25.84 36.90 -0.72
N ILE A 53 25.20 36.42 0.34
CA ILE A 53 23.74 36.48 0.54
C ILE A 53 23.48 37.28 1.81
N SER A 54 22.57 38.27 1.74
CA SER A 54 22.27 39.15 2.88
C SER A 54 23.52 39.79 3.52
N LYS A 55 24.46 40.21 2.66
CA LYS A 55 25.77 40.79 3.03
C LYS A 55 26.72 39.84 3.79
N LYS A 56 26.45 38.53 3.79
CA LYS A 56 27.31 37.53 4.41
C LYS A 56 27.90 36.57 3.36
N PRO A 57 29.22 36.36 3.35
CA PRO A 57 29.83 35.32 2.53
C PRO A 57 29.19 33.96 2.85
N THR A 58 28.69 33.29 1.81
CA THR A 58 27.87 32.08 1.99
C THR A 58 28.42 30.90 1.19
N PHE A 59 28.80 31.10 -0.07
CA PHE A 59 29.44 30.06 -0.89
C PHE A 59 30.74 30.54 -1.48
N LEU A 60 31.64 29.59 -1.68
CA LEU A 60 32.74 29.70 -2.61
C LEU A 60 32.51 28.68 -3.72
N LEU A 61 32.48 29.14 -4.96
CA LEU A 61 32.27 28.29 -6.13
C LEU A 61 33.56 28.20 -6.93
N ALA A 62 33.99 27.00 -7.29
CA ALA A 62 35.02 26.81 -8.31
C ALA A 62 34.36 26.89 -9.69
N VAL A 63 35.00 27.65 -10.59
CA VAL A 63 34.59 27.82 -11.98
C VAL A 63 35.54 26.98 -12.83
N HIS A 64 34.98 26.07 -13.64
CA HIS A 64 35.75 25.29 -14.60
C HIS A 64 35.04 25.35 -15.94
N GLU A 65 35.68 26.02 -16.89
CA GLU A 65 35.10 26.38 -18.20
C GLU A 65 33.80 27.18 -18.01
N ASP A 66 32.64 26.49 -18.04
CA ASP A 66 31.30 27.07 -17.86
C ASP A 66 30.49 26.40 -16.74
N ASN A 67 31.11 25.54 -15.93
CA ASN A 67 30.46 24.84 -14.83
C ASN A 67 30.85 25.44 -13.47
N PHE A 68 29.88 25.39 -12.54
CA PHE A 68 30.06 25.78 -11.16
C PHE A 68 30.05 24.54 -10.27
N SER A 69 30.99 24.47 -9.32
CA SER A 69 30.95 23.49 -8.24
C SER A 69 31.16 24.18 -6.91
N ILE A 70 30.44 23.73 -5.87
CA ILE A 70 30.58 24.27 -4.53
C ILE A 70 31.89 23.76 -3.93
N VAL A 71 32.77 24.66 -3.52
CA VAL A 71 33.94 24.32 -2.72
C VAL A 71 33.47 23.95 -1.32
N GLN A 72 33.78 22.73 -0.89
CA GLN A 72 33.42 22.22 0.43
C GLN A 72 34.65 22.13 1.33
N GLY A 73 34.44 22.27 2.64
CA GLY A 73 35.48 22.13 3.65
C GLY A 73 36.13 23.45 4.05
N ASN A 74 36.28 23.62 5.37
CA ASN A 74 36.87 24.82 5.95
C ASN A 74 38.30 25.08 5.45
N GLU A 75 39.13 24.02 5.38
CA GLU A 75 40.53 24.14 4.96
C GLU A 75 40.68 24.62 3.51
N SER A 76 39.87 24.07 2.59
CA SER A 76 39.89 24.47 1.18
C SER A 76 39.41 25.91 1.00
N ILE A 77 38.31 26.30 1.65
CA ILE A 77 37.80 27.67 1.62
C ILE A 77 38.84 28.65 2.20
N PHE A 78 39.42 28.31 3.36
CA PHE A 78 40.47 29.12 3.98
C PHE A 78 41.69 29.27 3.07
N GLY A 79 42.16 28.17 2.45
CA GLY A 79 43.29 28.19 1.53
C GLY A 79 43.09 29.15 0.37
N ILE A 80 41.92 29.10 -0.29
CA ILE A 80 41.59 29.96 -1.43
C ILE A 80 41.46 31.42 -0.99
N LEU A 81 40.72 31.71 0.09
CA LEU A 81 40.56 33.09 0.59
C LEU A 81 41.90 33.68 1.03
N ARG A 82 42.76 32.88 1.65
CA ARG A 82 44.10 33.31 2.07
C ARG A 82 44.98 33.60 0.87
N ALA A 83 44.97 32.75 -0.15
CA ALA A 83 45.78 32.95 -1.34
C ALA A 83 45.34 34.19 -2.13
N ASP A 84 44.03 34.41 -2.29
CA ASP A 84 43.49 35.65 -2.87
C ASP A 84 43.90 36.88 -2.06
N ALA A 85 43.76 36.83 -0.74
CA ALA A 85 44.15 37.95 0.11
C ALA A 85 45.66 38.24 0.02
N LEU A 86 46.53 37.21 0.00
CA LEU A 86 47.97 37.38 -0.18
C LEU A 86 48.33 38.00 -1.53
N ALA A 87 47.65 37.59 -2.62
CA ALA A 87 47.85 38.19 -3.94
C ALA A 87 47.49 39.68 -3.97
N ASN A 88 46.47 40.09 -3.22
CA ASN A 88 46.01 41.48 -3.12
C ASN A 88 46.83 42.35 -2.15
N LEU A 89 47.71 41.77 -1.32
CA LEU A 89 48.54 42.52 -0.37
C LEU A 89 49.77 43.18 -1.01
N HIS A 90 50.04 42.93 -2.30
CA HIS A 90 51.20 43.49 -3.02
C HIS A 90 52.53 43.33 -2.24
N MET A 91 52.68 42.20 -1.53
CA MET A 91 53.75 42.02 -0.53
C MET A 91 55.16 42.29 -1.10
N GLY A 92 55.41 41.85 -2.34
CA GLY A 92 56.69 42.05 -3.02
C GLY A 92 57.00 43.54 -3.25
N GLU A 93 56.03 44.32 -3.71
CA GLU A 93 56.21 45.75 -3.98
C GLU A 93 56.44 46.53 -2.67
N THR A 94 55.65 46.25 -1.62
CA THR A 94 55.84 46.87 -0.31
C THR A 94 57.21 46.55 0.29
N LEU A 95 57.68 45.30 0.12
CA LEU A 95 58.98 44.86 0.60
C LEU A 95 60.13 45.53 -0.18
N ASP A 96 60.06 45.53 -1.51
CA ASP A 96 61.06 46.18 -2.36
C ASP A 96 61.17 47.67 -2.04
N ASN A 97 60.03 48.34 -1.82
CA ASN A 97 60.01 49.73 -1.40
C ASN A 97 60.66 49.93 -0.01
N ALA A 98 60.38 49.07 0.97
CA ALA A 98 61.00 49.16 2.29
C ALA A 98 62.52 48.94 2.24
N VAL A 99 63.01 47.99 1.43
CA VAL A 99 64.45 47.75 1.23
C VAL A 99 65.10 48.92 0.48
N PHE A 100 64.42 49.48 -0.53
CA PHE A 100 64.87 50.69 -1.24
C PHE A 100 65.01 51.88 -0.29
N LEU A 101 64.02 52.15 0.55
CA LEU A 101 64.05 53.23 1.55
C LEU A 101 65.17 53.02 2.60
N LEU A 102 65.46 51.76 2.98
CA LEU A 102 66.60 51.45 3.84
C LEU A 102 67.93 51.75 3.14
N ALA A 103 68.06 51.42 1.86
CA ALA A 103 69.23 51.74 1.06
C ALA A 103 69.40 53.27 0.90
N GLU A 104 68.31 54.01 0.67
CA GLU A 104 68.32 55.47 0.60
C GLU A 104 68.78 56.09 1.93
N PHE A 105 68.29 55.56 3.06
CA PHE A 105 68.78 55.95 4.39
C PHE A 105 70.29 55.69 4.54
N ASN A 106 70.76 54.51 4.11
CA ASN A 106 72.17 54.15 4.15
C ASN A 106 73.06 55.00 3.22
N GLU A 107 72.54 55.44 2.08
CA GLU A 107 73.28 56.33 1.18
C GLU A 107 73.33 57.76 1.74
N SER A 108 72.22 58.24 2.32
CA SER A 108 72.09 59.61 2.83
C SER A 108 73.11 59.95 3.93
N ARG A 109 73.46 58.99 4.79
CA ARG A 109 74.43 59.19 5.88
C ARG A 109 75.86 59.41 5.38
N ALA A 110 76.23 58.86 4.22
CA ALA A 110 77.63 58.70 3.83
C ALA A 110 78.37 60.05 3.77
N SER A 111 77.72 61.08 3.23
CA SER A 111 78.34 62.40 3.05
C SER A 111 78.56 63.14 4.37
N GLY A 112 77.62 63.09 5.32
CA GLY A 112 77.82 63.72 6.62
C GLY A 112 78.67 62.90 7.57
N GLU A 113 78.65 61.56 7.49
CA GLU A 113 79.59 60.73 8.24
C GLU A 113 81.03 60.90 7.77
N ALA A 114 81.27 61.00 6.46
CA ALA A 114 82.58 61.30 5.91
C ALA A 114 83.06 62.69 6.37
N LYS A 115 82.18 63.70 6.34
CA LYS A 115 82.49 65.03 6.87
C LYS A 115 82.76 65.00 8.38
N CYS A 116 81.98 64.25 9.16
CA CYS A 116 82.20 64.09 10.59
C CYS A 116 83.54 63.39 10.87
N ALA A 117 83.90 62.38 10.08
CA ALA A 117 85.19 61.71 10.19
C ALA A 117 86.36 62.67 9.93
N GLN A 118 86.25 63.51 8.89
CA GLN A 118 87.23 64.58 8.60
C GLN A 118 87.31 65.64 9.70
N LEU A 119 86.19 66.00 10.32
CA LEU A 119 86.15 67.00 11.40
C LEU A 119 86.69 66.47 12.73
N THR A 120 86.67 65.16 12.92
CA THR A 120 87.15 64.46 14.13
C THR A 120 88.50 63.77 13.95
N GLY A 121 89.02 63.72 12.72
CA GLY A 121 90.29 63.11 12.34
C GLY A 121 90.28 61.58 12.33
N THR A 122 89.11 60.97 12.43
CA THR A 122 88.93 59.50 12.44
C THR A 122 89.02 58.89 11.04
N ASP A 123 89.05 59.71 9.99
CA ASP A 123 89.39 59.32 8.61
C ASP A 123 90.90 59.12 8.41
N ARG A 124 91.73 59.76 9.24
CA ARG A 124 93.20 59.74 9.14
C ARG A 124 93.85 58.73 10.06
N LEU A 125 93.35 58.62 11.29
CA LEU A 125 93.92 57.80 12.35
C LEU A 125 92.80 57.05 13.10
N PRO A 126 93.07 55.82 13.58
CA PRO A 126 92.07 55.03 14.29
C PRO A 126 91.69 55.67 15.63
N CYS A 127 90.43 55.52 16.02
CA CYS A 127 89.88 55.95 17.31
C CYS A 127 89.17 54.75 17.96
N ILE A 128 89.91 53.98 18.75
CA ILE A 128 89.46 52.70 19.35
C ILE A 128 89.31 52.85 20.87
N ASP A 129 90.26 53.55 21.47
CA ASP A 129 90.33 53.89 22.89
C ASP A 129 90.54 55.39 23.07
N LYS A 130 90.47 55.87 24.31
CA LYS A 130 90.59 57.28 24.64
C LYS A 130 91.86 57.92 24.03
N GLU A 131 93.01 57.27 24.13
CA GLU A 131 94.29 57.85 23.72
C GLU A 131 94.42 57.92 22.18
N SER A 132 94.02 56.86 21.49
CA SER A 132 93.97 56.85 20.01
C SER A 132 92.98 57.89 19.46
N CYS A 133 91.85 58.09 20.13
CA CYS A 133 90.89 59.14 19.77
C CYS A 133 91.42 60.56 20.00
N ILE A 134 92.22 60.80 21.05
CA ILE A 134 92.93 62.09 21.24
C ILE A 134 93.90 62.34 20.09
N VAL A 135 94.66 61.31 19.70
CA VAL A 135 95.63 61.40 18.59
C VAL A 135 94.91 61.69 17.27
N ALA A 136 93.80 60.99 16.98
CA ALA A 136 92.96 61.26 15.82
C ALA A 136 92.43 62.70 15.81
N CYS A 137 91.86 63.15 16.93
CA CYS A 137 91.32 64.50 17.07
C CYS A 137 92.37 65.61 16.91
N ARG A 138 93.59 65.43 17.45
CA ARG A 138 94.71 66.37 17.24
C ARG A 138 95.20 66.46 15.80
N SER A 139 94.88 65.47 14.96
CA SER A 139 95.27 65.50 13.55
C SER A 139 94.50 66.51 12.72
N VAL A 140 93.45 67.14 13.29
CA VAL A 140 92.58 68.10 12.60
C VAL A 140 92.33 69.36 13.45
N PRO A 141 92.49 70.58 12.89
CA PRO A 141 92.41 71.82 13.67
C PRO A 141 91.07 72.05 14.39
N ASN A 142 89.96 71.60 13.78
CA ASN A 142 88.62 71.78 14.32
C ASN A 142 88.41 71.00 15.63
N CYS A 143 89.03 69.83 15.77
CA CYS A 143 88.89 68.98 16.95
C CYS A 143 89.95 69.32 18.02
N GLU A 144 91.18 69.67 17.62
CA GLU A 144 92.25 70.13 18.52
C GLU A 144 91.83 71.33 19.38
N MET A 145 91.15 72.32 18.77
CA MET A 145 90.63 73.47 19.51
C MET A 145 89.64 73.07 20.60
N ALA A 146 88.83 72.03 20.36
CA ALA A 146 87.81 71.60 21.32
C ALA A 146 88.35 70.71 22.45
N LEU A 147 89.41 69.94 22.17
CA LEU A 147 90.20 69.19 23.16
C LEU A 147 90.76 70.08 24.27
N SER A 148 90.98 71.36 23.97
CA SER A 148 91.51 72.33 24.95
C SER A 148 90.49 72.70 26.03
N TYR A 149 89.21 72.34 25.87
CA TYR A 149 88.12 72.75 26.75
C TYR A 149 87.41 71.60 27.47
N SER A 150 87.34 70.38 26.91
CA SER A 150 86.74 69.20 27.57
C SER A 150 87.25 67.88 26.99
N ILE A 151 87.26 66.83 27.82
CA ILE A 151 87.54 65.44 27.41
C ILE A 151 86.28 64.69 26.94
N GLU A 152 85.08 65.16 27.29
CA GLU A 152 83.81 64.49 26.98
C GLU A 152 83.58 64.30 25.48
N PRO A 153 83.93 65.24 24.58
CA PRO A 153 83.83 65.03 23.14
C PRO A 153 84.68 63.87 22.62
N ILE A 154 85.79 63.52 23.29
CA ILE A 154 86.62 62.36 22.89
C ILE A 154 85.89 61.05 23.12
N PHE A 155 85.18 60.92 24.25
CA PHE A 155 84.32 59.77 24.47
C PHE A 155 83.14 59.77 23.48
N GLY A 156 82.56 60.94 23.19
CA GLY A 156 81.55 61.09 22.14
C GLY A 156 82.01 60.61 20.76
N ILE A 157 83.21 61.00 20.31
CA ILE A 157 83.79 60.56 19.04
C ILE A 157 84.00 59.05 19.03
N ARG A 158 84.55 58.48 20.11
CA ARG A 158 84.73 57.02 20.24
C ARG A 158 83.40 56.28 20.13
N ASP A 159 82.41 56.72 20.91
CA ASP A 159 81.09 56.09 20.96
C ASP A 159 80.37 56.21 19.61
N TRP A 160 80.56 57.32 18.89
CA TRP A 160 80.06 57.49 17.53
C TRP A 160 80.74 56.54 16.54
N VAL A 161 82.06 56.37 16.58
CA VAL A 161 82.79 55.43 15.69
C VAL A 161 82.30 54.00 15.91
N VAL A 162 82.11 53.59 17.17
CA VAL A 162 81.57 52.27 17.52
C VAL A 162 80.12 52.13 17.02
N ALA A 163 79.27 53.12 17.30
CA ALA A 163 77.86 53.07 16.92
C ALA A 163 77.68 53.09 15.39
N ARG A 164 78.53 53.81 14.64
CA ARG A 164 78.53 53.78 13.17
C ARG A 164 78.82 52.37 12.65
N GLY A 165 79.84 51.69 13.16
CA GLY A 165 80.14 50.31 12.78
C GLY A 165 78.97 49.36 13.09
N GLN A 166 78.35 49.50 14.26
CA GLN A 166 77.14 48.75 14.61
C GLN A 166 75.97 49.06 13.67
N LEU A 167 75.84 50.31 13.20
CA LEU A 167 74.79 50.70 12.26
C LEU A 167 75.01 50.07 10.88
N ASP A 168 76.26 49.98 10.41
CA ASP A 168 76.59 49.33 9.13
C ASP A 168 76.25 47.84 9.17
N ASP A 169 76.63 47.15 10.25
CA ASP A 169 76.28 45.74 10.48
C ASP A 169 74.75 45.53 10.55
N ALA A 170 74.05 46.42 11.25
CA ALA A 170 72.59 46.36 11.38
C ALA A 170 71.86 46.64 10.06
N VAL A 171 72.35 47.55 9.22
CA VAL A 171 71.78 47.79 7.88
C VAL A 171 71.92 46.55 7.00
N LEU A 172 73.10 45.91 7.01
CA LEU A 172 73.30 44.67 6.25
C LEU A 172 72.36 43.57 6.74
N ALA A 173 72.25 43.37 8.06
CA ALA A 173 71.33 42.40 8.64
C ALA A 173 69.86 42.69 8.29
N ALA A 174 69.45 43.96 8.28
CA ALA A 174 68.12 44.39 7.90
C ALA A 174 67.83 44.18 6.40
N GLN A 175 68.80 44.44 5.52
CA GLN A 175 68.67 44.16 4.09
C GLN A 175 68.53 42.65 3.83
N GLU A 176 69.36 41.82 4.45
CA GLU A 176 69.26 40.36 4.33
C GLU A 176 67.93 39.83 4.87
N ALA A 177 67.49 40.33 6.03
CA ALA A 177 66.19 39.96 6.59
C ALA A 177 65.04 40.37 5.65
N GLY A 178 65.12 41.54 5.03
CA GLY A 178 64.18 41.98 3.99
C GLY A 178 64.14 40.99 2.82
N LEU A 179 65.29 40.61 2.26
CA LEU A 179 65.35 39.62 1.16
C LEU A 179 64.76 38.26 1.56
N ARG A 180 65.02 37.79 2.79
CA ARG A 180 64.43 36.53 3.32
C ARG A 180 62.91 36.56 3.40
N VAL A 181 62.29 37.74 3.57
CA VAL A 181 60.82 37.89 3.52
C VAL A 181 60.30 37.57 2.12
N GLY A 182 60.97 38.07 1.09
CA GLY A 182 60.58 37.85 -0.31
C GLY A 182 60.69 36.38 -0.74
N GLU A 183 61.64 35.64 -0.18
CA GLU A 183 61.83 34.22 -0.47
C GLU A 183 60.84 33.31 0.26
N ASN A 184 60.56 33.58 1.54
CA ASN A 184 59.80 32.66 2.39
C ASN A 184 58.33 33.05 2.59
N ASN A 185 57.96 34.30 2.28
CA ASN A 185 56.60 34.85 2.42
C ASN A 185 55.91 34.50 3.76
N SER A 186 56.69 34.47 4.84
CA SER A 186 56.23 34.01 6.15
C SER A 186 56.12 35.15 7.16
N ALA A 187 55.17 35.04 8.09
CA ALA A 187 55.06 35.98 9.21
C ALA A 187 56.31 35.97 10.10
N GLY A 188 56.99 34.82 10.20
CA GLY A 188 58.24 34.69 10.96
C GLY A 188 59.36 35.55 10.37
N SER A 189 59.60 35.43 9.06
CA SER A 189 60.59 36.25 8.35
C SER A 189 60.25 37.74 8.39
N LEU A 190 58.96 38.11 8.33
CA LEU A 190 58.57 39.52 8.41
C LEU A 190 58.80 40.12 9.81
N ASN A 191 58.52 39.36 10.87
CA ASN A 191 58.82 39.79 12.23
C ASN A 191 60.33 39.94 12.47
N GLU A 192 61.14 39.06 11.88
CA GLU A 192 62.59 39.19 11.90
C GLU A 192 63.06 40.48 11.19
N ALA A 193 62.55 40.75 9.98
CA ALA A 193 62.86 41.98 9.26
C ALA A 193 62.45 43.24 10.05
N LEU A 194 61.26 43.25 10.66
CA LEU A 194 60.82 44.34 11.53
C LEU A 194 61.76 44.56 12.73
N ALA A 195 62.25 43.49 13.35
CA ALA A 195 63.22 43.60 14.45
C ALA A 195 64.53 44.25 13.96
N GLN A 196 65.08 43.78 12.83
CA GLN A 196 66.32 44.32 12.28
C GLN A 196 66.18 45.79 11.85
N PHE A 197 65.08 46.17 11.20
CA PHE A 197 64.80 47.59 10.88
C PHE A 197 64.61 48.43 12.16
N GLY A 198 64.06 47.84 13.22
CA GLY A 198 63.98 48.44 14.55
C GLY A 198 65.35 48.72 15.16
N ASP A 199 66.30 47.78 15.02
CA ASP A 199 67.68 47.92 15.51
C ASP A 199 68.41 49.05 14.76
N VAL A 200 68.28 49.11 13.43
CA VAL A 200 68.81 50.23 12.61
C VAL A 200 68.28 51.58 13.13
N ARG A 201 66.98 51.65 13.44
CA ARG A 201 66.36 52.87 13.98
C ARG A 201 66.87 53.22 15.38
N ALA A 202 67.02 52.23 16.24
CA ALA A 202 67.53 52.43 17.60
C ALA A 202 68.98 52.92 17.60
N ILE A 203 69.84 52.31 16.78
CA ILE A 203 71.25 52.69 16.65
C ILE A 203 71.36 54.09 16.01
N SER A 204 70.58 54.37 14.96
CA SER A 204 70.53 55.72 14.36
C SER A 204 70.10 56.80 15.35
N ALA A 205 69.10 56.52 16.18
CA ALA A 205 68.67 57.43 17.24
C ALA A 205 69.77 57.64 18.29
N ASN A 206 70.50 56.58 18.67
CA ASN A 206 71.62 56.66 19.59
C ASN A 206 72.74 57.54 19.03
N ILE A 207 73.13 57.34 17.77
CA ILE A 207 74.08 58.20 17.04
C ILE A 207 73.61 59.67 17.06
N SER A 208 72.34 59.90 16.75
CA SER A 208 71.73 61.23 16.72
C SER A 208 71.65 61.93 18.09
N SER A 209 71.75 61.16 19.18
CA SER A 209 71.76 61.67 20.56
C SER A 209 73.18 61.87 21.12
N ASN A 210 74.21 61.46 20.38
CA ASN A 210 75.60 61.60 20.82
C ASN A 210 76.00 63.08 20.95
N ILE A 211 76.79 63.39 21.99
CA ILE A 211 77.23 64.75 22.35
C ILE A 211 77.93 65.50 21.19
N ILE A 212 78.56 64.78 20.24
CA ILE A 212 79.21 65.43 19.09
C ILE A 212 78.23 66.08 18.11
N PHE A 213 76.94 65.73 18.20
CA PHE A 213 75.84 66.30 17.41
C PHE A 213 74.96 67.28 18.22
N ASP A 214 75.20 67.48 19.52
CA ASP A 214 74.45 68.44 20.32
C ASP A 214 74.95 69.88 20.06
N CYS A 215 74.06 70.73 19.53
CA CYS A 215 74.36 72.12 19.19
C CYS A 215 73.84 73.13 20.25
N SER A 216 73.59 72.70 21.49
CA SER A 216 73.12 73.54 22.62
C SER A 216 74.03 74.76 22.91
N PRO A 217 73.57 75.76 23.69
CA PRO A 217 73.32 77.17 23.29
C PRO A 217 74.51 77.97 22.70
N THR A 218 75.71 77.39 22.66
CA THR A 218 76.91 77.92 22.01
C THR A 218 76.93 77.72 20.49
N GLY A 219 76.03 76.89 19.93
CA GLY A 219 75.77 76.80 18.49
C GLY A 219 76.87 76.13 17.65
N ARG A 220 77.81 75.41 18.27
CA ARG A 220 78.89 74.69 17.56
C ARG A 220 78.87 73.19 17.89
N CYS A 221 78.09 72.42 17.16
CA CYS A 221 78.24 70.97 17.11
C CYS A 221 79.46 70.60 16.26
N PHE A 222 80.16 69.52 16.61
CA PHE A 222 81.30 69.02 15.84
C PHE A 222 80.85 68.48 14.48
N CYS A 223 79.70 67.81 14.47
CA CYS A 223 79.13 67.17 13.29
C CYS A 223 77.68 67.60 13.08
N GLY A 224 77.28 67.77 11.82
CA GLY A 224 75.89 68.00 11.43
C GLY A 224 75.16 66.67 11.22
N LYS A 225 73.88 66.60 11.58
CA LYS A 225 73.01 65.48 11.24
C LYS A 225 72.74 65.49 9.73
N SER A 226 72.90 64.35 9.06
CA SER A 226 72.76 64.26 7.59
C SER A 226 71.95 63.05 7.10
N SER A 227 71.48 62.20 8.01
CA SER A 227 70.71 61.01 7.65
C SER A 227 69.26 61.37 7.29
N ASN A 228 68.71 60.67 6.30
CA ASN A 228 67.29 60.72 5.97
C ASN A 228 66.49 59.78 6.89
N ASP A 229 66.35 60.15 8.16
CA ASP A 229 65.60 59.37 9.16
C ASP A 229 64.11 59.19 8.79
N SER A 230 63.61 60.03 7.87
CA SER A 230 62.25 59.92 7.32
C SER A 230 62.12 58.70 6.40
N ALA A 231 63.11 58.42 5.55
CA ALA A 231 63.12 57.21 4.72
C ALA A 231 63.11 55.94 5.60
N LEU A 232 63.93 55.89 6.66
CA LEU A 232 63.93 54.76 7.60
C LEU A 232 62.59 54.60 8.33
N SER A 233 61.97 55.72 8.74
CA SER A 233 60.67 55.69 9.41
C SER A 233 59.54 55.20 8.48
N LEU A 234 59.58 55.60 7.20
CA LEU A 234 58.67 55.12 6.17
C LEU A 234 58.87 53.63 5.93
N ALA A 235 60.11 53.17 5.76
CA ALA A 235 60.42 51.75 5.56
C ALA A 235 59.87 50.87 6.70
N PHE A 236 60.03 51.31 7.94
CA PHE A 236 59.48 50.62 9.11
C PHE A 236 57.94 50.63 9.11
N SER A 237 57.32 51.75 8.72
CA SER A 237 55.87 51.87 8.62
C SER A 237 55.28 50.91 7.57
N GLU A 238 55.91 50.80 6.40
CA GLU A 238 55.51 49.87 5.32
C GLU A 238 55.52 48.42 5.81
N LEU A 239 56.64 47.98 6.43
CA LEU A 239 56.74 46.62 6.99
C LEU A 239 55.75 46.38 8.12
N SER A 240 55.49 47.39 8.95
CA SER A 240 54.51 47.28 10.04
C SER A 240 53.08 47.16 9.50
N ALA A 241 52.73 47.92 8.46
CA ALA A 241 51.42 47.84 7.81
C ALA A 241 51.22 46.47 7.14
N LEU A 242 52.27 45.95 6.50
CA LEU A 242 52.29 44.60 5.94
C LEU A 242 52.06 43.53 7.02
N ASN A 243 52.72 43.67 8.19
CA ASN A 243 52.57 42.72 9.29
C ASN A 243 51.17 42.74 9.90
N GLN A 244 50.57 43.92 10.07
CA GLN A 244 49.18 44.06 10.50
C GLN A 244 48.22 43.40 9.50
N SER A 245 48.48 43.59 8.20
CA SER A 245 47.69 42.98 7.14
C SER A 245 47.79 41.45 7.15
N LEU A 246 48.99 40.87 7.34
CA LEU A 246 49.18 39.43 7.51
C LEU A 246 48.51 38.89 8.77
N ALA A 247 48.58 39.61 9.90
CA ALA A 247 47.90 39.23 11.12
C ALA A 247 46.37 39.19 10.94
N SER A 248 45.82 40.10 10.13
CA SER A 248 44.39 40.11 9.82
C SER A 248 43.93 38.89 9.04
N LEU A 249 44.82 38.21 8.30
CA LEU A 249 44.51 36.97 7.57
C LEU A 249 44.12 35.82 8.50
N ALA A 250 44.51 35.85 9.78
CA ALA A 250 44.06 34.85 10.75
C ALA A 250 42.53 34.85 10.92
N SER A 251 41.88 36.02 10.77
CA SER A 251 40.42 36.16 10.84
C SER A 251 39.68 35.51 9.65
N LEU A 252 40.40 35.18 8.57
CA LEU A 252 39.83 34.43 7.45
C LEU A 252 39.47 33.00 7.86
N GLY A 253 40.09 32.45 8.91
CA GLY A 253 39.72 31.13 9.44
C GLY A 253 38.30 31.10 9.99
N GLU A 254 37.89 32.13 10.73
CA GLU A 254 36.51 32.27 11.23
C GLU A 254 35.52 32.49 10.07
N THR A 255 35.93 33.30 9.08
CA THR A 255 35.13 33.56 7.88
C THR A 255 34.92 32.28 7.06
N ALA A 256 35.97 31.49 6.84
CA ALA A 256 35.91 30.22 6.13
C ALA A 256 35.04 29.20 6.86
N ASN A 257 35.15 29.11 8.19
CA ASN A 257 34.31 28.23 8.98
C ASN A 257 32.83 28.63 8.92
N SER A 258 32.52 29.93 9.07
CA SER A 258 31.14 30.41 8.94
C SER A 258 30.58 30.17 7.54
N MET A 259 31.41 30.34 6.49
CA MET A 259 31.01 30.07 5.12
C MET A 259 30.76 28.58 4.89
N ALA A 260 31.61 27.69 5.40
CA ALA A 260 31.44 26.24 5.32
C ALA A 260 30.13 25.80 6.00
N GLN A 261 29.84 26.32 7.19
CA GLN A 261 28.58 26.05 7.89
C GLN A 261 27.36 26.50 7.09
N ARG A 262 27.37 27.75 6.59
CA ARG A 262 26.26 28.26 5.77
C ARG A 262 26.13 27.51 4.45
N THR A 263 27.24 27.13 3.83
CA THR A 263 27.25 26.28 2.63
C THR A 263 26.55 24.96 2.93
N ALA A 264 26.89 24.29 4.03
CA ALA A 264 26.26 23.03 4.44
C ALA A 264 24.74 23.20 4.66
N GLU A 265 24.33 24.24 5.39
CA GLU A 265 22.90 24.58 5.61
C GLU A 265 22.15 24.80 4.29
N ARG A 266 22.78 25.46 3.31
CA ARG A 266 22.13 25.71 2.02
C ARG A 266 22.15 24.49 1.10
N VAL A 267 23.19 23.66 1.15
CA VAL A 267 23.23 22.39 0.43
C VAL A 267 22.16 21.45 0.96
N SER A 268 21.93 21.40 2.29
CA SER A 268 20.83 20.62 2.84
C SER A 268 19.46 21.12 2.37
N LEU A 269 19.25 22.45 2.23
CA LEU A 269 18.03 23.00 1.63
C LEU A 269 17.81 22.49 0.19
N SER A 270 18.87 22.39 -0.63
CA SER A 270 18.76 21.85 -1.98
C SER A 270 18.37 20.38 -1.98
N ASN A 271 18.99 19.57 -1.12
CA ASN A 271 18.67 18.14 -1.01
C ASN A 271 17.23 17.91 -0.54
N ASP A 272 16.77 18.71 0.41
CA ASP A 272 15.39 18.66 0.89
C ASP A 272 14.40 19.11 -0.19
N ALA A 273 14.78 20.03 -1.09
CA ALA A 273 13.92 20.48 -2.18
C ALA A 273 13.46 19.33 -3.08
N ASP A 274 14.37 18.46 -3.49
CA ASP A 274 14.05 17.32 -4.35
C ASP A 274 13.17 16.30 -3.62
N LYS A 275 13.50 16.01 -2.36
CA LYS A 275 12.68 15.14 -1.50
C LYS A 275 11.25 15.66 -1.39
N TYR A 276 11.08 16.93 -1.06
CA TYR A 276 9.75 17.50 -0.82
C TYR A 276 8.98 17.83 -2.11
N ALA A 277 9.67 17.97 -3.25
CA ALA A 277 9.02 17.97 -4.56
C ALA A 277 8.34 16.63 -4.86
N LEU A 278 9.01 15.51 -4.53
CA LEU A 278 8.41 14.17 -4.65
C LEU A 278 7.26 13.96 -3.67
N VAL A 279 7.44 14.35 -2.41
CA VAL A 279 6.37 14.28 -1.38
C VAL A 279 5.13 15.06 -1.83
N LEU A 280 5.32 16.27 -2.35
CA LEU A 280 4.21 17.08 -2.84
C LEU A 280 3.50 16.42 -4.04
N ARG A 281 4.25 15.87 -5.01
CA ARG A 281 3.65 15.15 -6.14
C ARG A 281 2.81 13.96 -5.66
N ASN A 282 3.33 13.16 -4.74
CA ASN A 282 2.60 12.02 -4.17
C ASN A 282 1.34 12.48 -3.42
N ALA A 283 1.41 13.62 -2.73
CA ALA A 283 0.26 14.20 -2.05
C ALA A 283 -0.82 14.68 -3.05
N GLU A 284 -0.41 15.28 -4.18
CA GLU A 284 -1.33 15.70 -5.24
C GLU A 284 -2.02 14.52 -5.91
N GLU A 285 -1.27 13.45 -6.21
CA GLU A 285 -1.81 12.21 -6.77
C GLU A 285 -2.73 11.49 -5.78
N GLY A 286 -2.36 11.46 -4.50
CA GLY A 286 -3.20 10.94 -3.42
C GLY A 286 -4.52 11.71 -3.28
N ALA A 287 -4.47 13.04 -3.28
CA ALA A 287 -5.68 13.88 -3.22
C ALA A 287 -6.59 13.67 -4.43
N LEU A 288 -6.03 13.46 -5.63
CA LEU A 288 -6.80 13.11 -6.83
C LEU A 288 -7.47 11.74 -6.69
N THR A 289 -6.75 10.75 -6.17
CA THR A 289 -7.28 9.40 -5.93
C THR A 289 -8.42 9.44 -4.91
N ALA A 290 -8.23 10.14 -3.79
CA ALA A 290 -9.27 10.37 -2.79
C ALA A 290 -10.49 11.07 -3.38
N ARG A 291 -10.31 12.00 -4.32
CA ARG A 291 -11.43 12.65 -5.02
C ARG A 291 -12.24 11.64 -5.83
N VAL A 292 -11.58 10.74 -6.56
CA VAL A 292 -12.24 9.70 -7.34
C VAL A 292 -13.02 8.74 -6.43
N SER A 293 -12.41 8.30 -5.33
CA SER A 293 -13.09 7.43 -4.34
C SER A 293 -14.29 8.15 -3.69
N LEU A 294 -14.13 9.43 -3.35
CA LEU A 294 -15.22 10.27 -2.84
C LEU A 294 -16.37 10.38 -3.84
N ASP A 295 -16.08 10.77 -5.08
CA ASP A 295 -17.12 10.94 -6.11
C ASP A 295 -17.84 9.60 -6.39
N ALA A 296 -17.12 8.47 -6.35
CA ALA A 296 -17.71 7.14 -6.46
C ALA A 296 -18.62 6.79 -5.27
N SER A 297 -18.24 7.17 -4.05
CA SER A 297 -19.06 7.01 -2.84
C SER A 297 -20.31 7.90 -2.87
N LEU A 298 -20.14 9.18 -3.22
CA LEU A 298 -21.19 10.19 -3.27
C LEU A 298 -22.23 9.94 -4.38
N LEU A 299 -21.89 9.15 -5.40
CA LEU A 299 -22.86 8.67 -6.39
C LEU A 299 -24.01 7.89 -5.73
N TYR A 300 -23.71 7.19 -4.64
CA TYR A 300 -24.66 6.35 -3.94
C TYR A 300 -25.31 7.08 -2.78
N VAL A 301 -24.53 7.79 -1.94
CA VAL A 301 -25.07 8.60 -0.84
C VAL A 301 -24.28 9.85 -0.54
N HIS A 302 -25.03 10.90 -0.21
CA HIS A 302 -24.50 12.13 0.33
C HIS A 302 -24.00 11.94 1.77
N ASP A 303 -22.71 12.19 2.00
CA ASP A 303 -22.04 12.11 3.29
C ASP A 303 -21.33 13.45 3.60
N ASP A 304 -21.95 14.27 4.45
CA ASP A 304 -21.42 15.59 4.83
C ASP A 304 -20.11 15.50 5.61
N SER A 305 -19.89 14.42 6.38
CA SER A 305 -18.66 14.21 7.15
C SER A 305 -17.50 13.96 6.20
N LEU A 306 -17.68 13.00 5.29
CA LEU A 306 -16.67 12.65 4.29
C LEU A 306 -16.34 13.84 3.35
N ILE A 307 -17.33 14.64 2.98
CA ILE A 307 -17.13 15.89 2.22
C ILE A 307 -16.29 16.89 3.03
N THR A 308 -16.59 17.04 4.33
CA THR A 308 -15.85 17.93 5.23
C THR A 308 -14.41 17.49 5.38
N ASP A 309 -14.17 16.19 5.57
CA ASP A 309 -12.84 15.59 5.70
C ASP A 309 -12.02 15.70 4.41
N PHE A 310 -12.66 15.55 3.24
CA PHE A 310 -12.00 15.82 1.96
C PHE A 310 -11.64 17.30 1.80
N ASN A 311 -12.49 18.23 2.22
CA ASN A 311 -12.17 19.66 2.20
C ASN A 311 -11.00 20.01 3.13
N LEU A 312 -10.92 19.36 4.31
CA LEU A 312 -9.78 19.46 5.21
C LEU A 312 -8.49 18.95 4.55
N LEU A 313 -8.55 17.80 3.89
CA LEU A 313 -7.44 17.22 3.12
C LEU A 313 -6.92 18.21 2.05
N GLN A 314 -7.83 18.85 1.30
CA GLN A 314 -7.47 19.88 0.31
C GLN A 314 -6.80 21.10 0.97
N GLY A 315 -7.31 21.54 2.12
CA GLY A 315 -6.69 22.60 2.92
C GLY A 315 -5.27 22.26 3.36
N GLN A 316 -5.04 21.02 3.80
CA GLN A 316 -3.71 20.52 4.17
C GLN A 316 -2.76 20.45 2.98
N LEU A 317 -3.23 20.03 1.80
CA LEU A 317 -2.44 20.04 0.56
C LEU A 317 -1.98 21.45 0.19
N VAL A 318 -2.85 22.45 0.31
CA VAL A 318 -2.50 23.86 0.08
C VAL A 318 -1.43 24.33 1.06
N GLN A 319 -1.55 23.98 2.34
CA GLN A 319 -0.55 24.32 3.36
C GLN A 319 0.80 23.63 3.08
N LEU A 320 0.79 22.36 2.65
CA LEU A 320 1.99 21.64 2.25
C LEU A 320 2.67 22.33 1.05
N ARG A 321 1.91 22.66 0.00
CA ARG A 321 2.41 23.43 -1.17
C ARG A 321 3.06 24.74 -0.73
N GLN A 322 2.42 25.47 0.17
CA GLN A 322 2.96 26.73 0.70
C GLN A 322 4.26 26.52 1.47
N SER A 323 4.36 25.52 2.36
CA SER A 323 5.59 25.23 3.10
C SER A 323 6.73 24.78 2.19
N VAL A 324 6.46 23.93 1.17
CA VAL A 324 7.45 23.51 0.17
C VAL A 324 7.90 24.69 -0.69
N GLY A 325 6.96 25.52 -1.18
CA GLY A 325 7.27 26.72 -1.95
C GLY A 325 8.05 27.77 -1.17
N ALA A 326 7.80 27.86 0.15
CA ALA A 326 8.56 28.70 1.08
C ALA A 326 9.94 28.11 1.45
N LYS A 327 10.27 26.89 1.00
CA LYS A 327 11.45 26.10 1.40
C LYS A 327 11.55 25.89 2.92
N ASN A 328 10.41 25.85 3.62
CA ASN A 328 10.34 25.55 5.05
C ASN A 328 10.12 24.05 5.24
N TYR A 329 11.17 23.25 5.02
CA TYR A 329 11.07 21.80 4.94
C TYR A 329 10.76 21.11 6.27
N SER A 330 11.10 21.73 7.40
CA SER A 330 10.69 21.22 8.72
C SER A 330 9.17 21.34 8.92
N GLN A 331 8.57 22.46 8.49
CA GLN A 331 7.12 22.61 8.50
C GLN A 331 6.46 21.73 7.43
N ALA A 332 7.07 21.60 6.24
CA ALA A 332 6.58 20.72 5.19
C ALA A 332 6.50 19.25 5.66
N ALA A 333 7.46 18.79 6.47
CA ALA A 333 7.43 17.47 7.10
C ALA A 333 6.13 17.25 7.90
N VAL A 334 5.86 18.15 8.84
CA VAL A 334 4.67 18.10 9.72
C VAL A 334 3.38 18.18 8.91
N ARG A 335 3.35 19.02 7.86
CA ARG A 335 2.19 19.14 6.96
C ARG A 335 1.99 17.89 6.11
N ALA A 336 3.05 17.25 5.64
CA ALA A 336 2.98 16.01 4.88
C ALA A 336 2.42 14.87 5.74
N ASP A 337 2.92 14.70 6.96
CA ASP A 337 2.42 13.67 7.89
C ASP A 337 0.93 13.86 8.19
N SER A 338 0.52 15.10 8.48
CA SER A 338 -0.89 15.45 8.68
C SER A 338 -1.74 15.17 7.43
N PHE A 339 -1.23 15.50 6.24
CA PHE A 339 -1.92 15.25 4.97
C PHE A 339 -2.10 13.76 4.71
N PHE A 340 -1.04 12.94 4.82
CA PHE A 340 -1.15 11.50 4.55
C PHE A 340 -1.99 10.77 5.59
N SER A 341 -1.99 11.22 6.85
CA SER A 341 -2.93 10.71 7.85
C SER A 341 -4.39 10.99 7.46
N GLN A 342 -4.70 12.21 7.01
CA GLN A 342 -6.06 12.55 6.58
C GLN A 342 -6.44 11.84 5.28
N LEU A 343 -5.47 11.65 4.38
CA LEU A 343 -5.68 10.96 3.10
C LEU A 343 -6.18 9.54 3.33
N ASN A 344 -5.50 8.79 4.20
CA ASN A 344 -5.88 7.41 4.51
C ASN A 344 -7.29 7.35 5.10
N LEU A 345 -7.63 8.25 6.04
CA LEU A 345 -8.97 8.32 6.62
C LEU A 345 -10.04 8.53 5.54
N VAL A 346 -9.85 9.51 4.65
CA VAL A 346 -10.82 9.82 3.59
C VAL A 346 -10.96 8.69 2.57
N VAL A 347 -9.85 8.06 2.18
CA VAL A 347 -9.87 6.94 1.23
C VAL A 347 -10.56 5.72 1.83
N ASP A 348 -10.17 5.33 3.06
CA ASP A 348 -10.74 4.16 3.75
C ASP A 348 -12.25 4.33 3.97
N GLU A 349 -12.69 5.52 4.39
CA GLU A 349 -14.11 5.81 4.62
C GLU A 349 -14.90 5.86 3.30
N ALA A 350 -14.36 6.48 2.25
CA ALA A 350 -14.99 6.50 0.93
C ALA A 350 -15.13 5.09 0.33
N GLU A 351 -14.11 4.25 0.44
CA GLU A 351 -14.13 2.87 -0.05
C GLU A 351 -15.08 1.99 0.76
N SER A 352 -15.08 2.12 2.09
CA SER A 352 -16.02 1.44 2.98
C SER A 352 -17.47 1.79 2.67
N ASN A 353 -17.77 3.08 2.45
CA ASN A 353 -19.09 3.55 2.05
C ASN A 353 -19.49 2.94 0.70
N ALA A 354 -18.64 3.05 -0.33
CA ALA A 354 -18.92 2.49 -1.65
C ALA A 354 -19.15 0.97 -1.62
N ALA A 355 -18.36 0.22 -0.84
CA ALA A 355 -18.52 -1.23 -0.67
C ALA A 355 -19.86 -1.58 0.00
N THR A 356 -20.22 -0.85 1.06
CA THR A 356 -21.50 -1.02 1.77
C THR A 356 -22.68 -0.78 0.84
N TYR A 357 -22.64 0.26 -0.01
CA TYR A 357 -23.71 0.53 -0.97
C TYR A 357 -23.83 -0.52 -2.07
N ARG A 358 -22.70 -1.01 -2.61
CA ARG A 358 -22.73 -2.09 -3.61
C ARG A 358 -23.41 -3.33 -3.03
N LEU A 359 -23.06 -3.70 -1.80
CA LEU A 359 -23.71 -4.82 -1.11
C LEU A 359 -25.22 -4.61 -0.96
N LEU A 360 -25.65 -3.41 -0.57
CA LEU A 360 -27.07 -3.09 -0.43
C LEU A 360 -27.84 -3.11 -1.77
N ILE A 361 -27.23 -2.61 -2.85
CA ILE A 361 -27.81 -2.64 -4.19
C ILE A 361 -27.97 -4.08 -4.69
N ASP A 362 -26.93 -4.91 -4.51
CA ASP A 362 -26.98 -6.33 -4.91
C ASP A 362 -28.07 -7.07 -4.12
N LEU A 363 -28.17 -6.81 -2.82
CA LEU A 363 -29.24 -7.33 -1.97
C LEU A 363 -30.63 -6.87 -2.43
N GLN A 364 -30.81 -5.59 -2.78
CA GLN A 364 -32.07 -5.05 -3.26
C GLN A 364 -32.48 -5.64 -4.61
N LEU A 365 -31.53 -5.80 -5.55
CA LEU A 365 -31.74 -6.46 -6.84
C LEU A 365 -32.16 -7.92 -6.64
N ASN A 366 -31.49 -8.65 -5.75
CA ASN A 366 -31.85 -10.02 -5.42
C ASN A 366 -33.26 -10.11 -4.82
N ALA A 367 -33.60 -9.24 -3.86
CA ALA A 367 -34.93 -9.20 -3.26
C ALA A 367 -36.02 -8.87 -4.29
N THR A 368 -35.78 -7.91 -5.17
CA THR A 368 -36.72 -7.52 -6.25
C THR A 368 -36.93 -8.66 -7.24
N ASN A 369 -35.85 -9.34 -7.64
CA ASN A 369 -35.94 -10.50 -8.53
C ASN A 369 -36.67 -11.67 -7.89
N SER A 370 -36.49 -11.91 -6.60
CA SER A 370 -37.23 -12.93 -5.84
C SER A 370 -38.72 -12.61 -5.76
N LEU A 371 -39.11 -11.35 -5.50
CA LEU A 371 -40.51 -10.93 -5.54
C LEU A 371 -41.14 -11.13 -6.93
N LYS A 372 -40.39 -10.81 -7.98
CA LYS A 372 -40.87 -11.01 -9.36
C LYS A 372 -41.12 -12.48 -9.65
N LEU A 373 -40.20 -13.36 -9.26
CA LEU A 373 -40.37 -14.80 -9.45
C LEU A 373 -41.56 -15.35 -8.65
N LEU A 374 -41.77 -14.88 -7.42
CA LEU A 374 -42.97 -15.20 -6.62
C LEU A 374 -44.26 -14.77 -7.33
N ALA A 375 -44.30 -13.57 -7.90
CA ALA A 375 -45.45 -13.08 -8.64
C ALA A 375 -45.70 -13.90 -9.93
N ASP A 376 -44.63 -14.30 -10.63
CA ASP A 376 -44.73 -15.13 -11.84
C ASP A 376 -45.25 -16.54 -11.50
N MET A 377 -44.83 -17.13 -10.37
CA MET A 377 -45.31 -18.43 -9.87
C MET A 377 -46.80 -18.43 -9.50
N ASP A 378 -47.33 -17.31 -8.98
CA ASP A 378 -48.76 -17.14 -8.67
C ASP A 378 -49.61 -17.04 -9.96
N LEU A 379 -49.02 -16.53 -11.05
CA LEU A 379 -49.72 -16.26 -12.31
C LEU A 379 -49.67 -17.40 -13.35
N GLN A 380 -48.58 -18.18 -13.42
CA GLN A 380 -48.34 -19.11 -14.54
C GLN A 380 -48.45 -20.60 -14.20
N GLY A 381 -48.72 -20.95 -12.95
CA GLY A 381 -48.73 -22.33 -12.49
C GLY A 381 -47.33 -22.79 -12.05
N ARG A 382 -47.32 -23.71 -11.07
CA ARG A 382 -46.18 -23.98 -10.19
C ARG A 382 -45.20 -24.97 -10.83
N ASP A 383 -43.98 -24.54 -11.15
CA ASP A 383 -42.88 -25.43 -11.51
C ASP A 383 -41.95 -25.66 -10.29
N ALA A 384 -41.59 -26.92 -10.01
CA ALA A 384 -40.75 -27.29 -8.89
C ALA A 384 -39.30 -26.76 -9.03
N GLN A 385 -38.86 -26.50 -10.26
CA GLN A 385 -37.56 -25.87 -10.53
C GLN A 385 -37.52 -24.41 -10.07
N ASP A 386 -38.60 -23.66 -10.28
CA ASP A 386 -38.70 -22.25 -9.87
C ASP A 386 -38.69 -22.13 -8.34
N PHE A 387 -39.31 -23.09 -7.65
CA PHE A 387 -39.38 -23.17 -6.19
C PHE A 387 -38.01 -23.33 -5.52
N ASN A 388 -37.21 -24.30 -5.98
CA ASN A 388 -35.85 -24.52 -5.46
C ASN A 388 -34.94 -23.31 -5.75
N SER A 389 -35.11 -22.66 -6.90
CA SER A 389 -34.36 -21.45 -7.23
C SER A 389 -34.70 -20.29 -6.29
N LEU A 390 -35.96 -20.20 -5.85
CA LEU A 390 -36.44 -19.18 -4.95
C LEU A 390 -35.96 -19.42 -3.50
N SER A 391 -36.02 -20.66 -3.02
CA SER A 391 -35.53 -21.05 -1.69
C SER A 391 -34.04 -20.74 -1.50
N VAL A 392 -33.19 -21.11 -2.46
CA VAL A 392 -31.74 -20.81 -2.43
C VAL A 392 -31.46 -19.30 -2.44
N ARG A 393 -32.26 -18.51 -3.18
CA ARG A 393 -32.11 -17.05 -3.24
C ARG A 393 -32.58 -16.36 -1.97
N LEU A 394 -33.63 -16.85 -1.32
CA LEU A 394 -34.13 -16.33 -0.04
C LEU A 394 -33.18 -16.63 1.11
N ASP A 395 -32.56 -17.81 1.13
CA ASP A 395 -31.52 -18.14 2.12
C ASP A 395 -30.30 -17.20 1.99
N ALA A 396 -29.93 -16.81 0.77
CA ALA A 396 -28.86 -15.83 0.54
C ALA A 396 -29.21 -14.42 1.08
N VAL A 397 -30.49 -14.04 1.12
CA VAL A 397 -30.96 -12.77 1.71
C VAL A 397 -31.03 -12.87 3.24
N ASN A 398 -31.37 -14.04 3.80
CA ASN A 398 -31.44 -14.28 5.24
C ASN A 398 -30.05 -14.43 5.91
N LEU A 399 -29.03 -14.84 5.14
CA LEU A 399 -27.64 -15.00 5.60
C LEU A 399 -26.83 -13.69 5.65
N ALA A 400 -27.36 -12.60 5.10
CA ALA A 400 -26.81 -11.27 5.38
C ALA A 400 -27.19 -10.93 6.83
N ALA A 401 -26.33 -11.33 7.78
CA ALA A 401 -26.40 -10.92 9.17
C ALA A 401 -26.80 -9.44 9.26
N PRO A 402 -27.62 -9.02 10.25
CA PRO A 402 -27.99 -7.62 10.38
C PRO A 402 -26.70 -6.82 10.45
N LEU A 403 -26.33 -6.21 9.33
CA LEU A 403 -25.23 -5.28 9.27
C LEU A 403 -25.58 -4.25 10.34
N ASP A 404 -24.68 -4.09 11.31
CA ASP A 404 -24.78 -3.12 12.40
C ASP A 404 -24.61 -1.68 11.85
N LEU A 405 -25.33 -1.38 10.78
CA LEU A 405 -25.38 -0.10 10.09
C LEU A 405 -26.45 0.80 10.72
N ALA A 406 -27.41 0.23 11.43
CA ALA A 406 -28.45 0.97 12.14
C ALA A 406 -27.91 1.78 13.34
N SER A 407 -26.71 1.46 13.84
CA SER A 407 -26.05 2.18 14.93
C SER A 407 -25.21 3.37 14.46
N ASN A 408 -24.99 3.55 13.14
CA ASN A 408 -24.24 4.69 12.60
C ASN A 408 -25.20 5.85 12.26
N PRO A 409 -25.24 6.94 13.07
CA PRO A 409 -26.19 8.04 12.91
C PRO A 409 -26.01 8.84 11.61
N ASN A 410 -24.89 8.65 10.90
CA ASN A 410 -24.59 9.39 9.67
C ASN A 410 -25.26 8.83 8.41
N PHE A 411 -25.97 7.70 8.49
CA PHE A 411 -26.57 7.04 7.32
C PHE A 411 -28.09 6.80 7.43
N PRO A 412 -28.93 7.85 7.57
CA PRO A 412 -30.39 7.68 7.63
C PRO A 412 -30.96 6.98 6.39
N THR A 413 -30.33 7.16 5.22
CA THR A 413 -30.71 6.51 3.97
C THR A 413 -30.40 5.02 3.95
N VAL A 414 -29.29 4.57 4.58
CA VAL A 414 -28.96 3.13 4.72
C VAL A 414 -29.92 2.45 5.67
N ALA A 415 -30.22 3.09 6.80
CA ALA A 415 -31.20 2.56 7.74
C ALA A 415 -32.59 2.42 7.10
N LEU A 416 -32.97 3.37 6.22
CA LEU A 416 -34.21 3.29 5.45
C LEU A 416 -34.17 2.11 4.45
N LEU A 417 -33.08 1.99 3.68
CA LEU A 417 -32.91 0.91 2.70
C LEU A 417 -32.88 -0.47 3.37
N GLN A 418 -32.20 -0.59 4.52
CA GLN A 418 -32.15 -1.82 5.32
C GLN A 418 -33.52 -2.19 5.87
N ARG A 419 -34.33 -1.19 6.28
CA ARG A 419 -35.69 -1.43 6.74
C ARG A 419 -36.61 -1.87 5.58
N GLU A 420 -36.48 -1.25 4.41
CA GLU A 420 -37.20 -1.66 3.20
C GLU A 420 -36.81 -3.09 2.78
N MET A 421 -35.52 -3.41 2.80
CA MET A 421 -34.94 -4.74 2.58
C MET A 421 -35.52 -5.81 3.52
N LEU A 422 -35.51 -5.56 4.83
CA LEU A 422 -36.07 -6.46 5.84
C LEU A 422 -37.59 -6.63 5.67
N SER A 423 -38.29 -5.58 5.27
CA SER A 423 -39.71 -5.64 4.94
C SER A 423 -39.97 -6.47 3.68
N LEU A 424 -39.11 -6.34 2.66
CA LEU A 424 -39.19 -7.11 1.42
C LEU A 424 -38.92 -8.61 1.67
N ALA A 425 -37.88 -8.91 2.44
CA ALA A 425 -37.50 -10.28 2.81
C ALA A 425 -38.61 -10.96 3.63
N SER A 426 -39.17 -10.27 4.62
CA SER A 426 -40.28 -10.81 5.43
C SER A 426 -41.55 -11.03 4.59
N SER A 427 -41.87 -10.10 3.68
CA SER A 427 -43.00 -10.24 2.76
C SER A 427 -42.80 -11.44 1.82
N SER A 428 -41.61 -11.59 1.26
CA SER A 428 -41.25 -12.69 0.35
C SER A 428 -41.30 -14.05 1.06
N ALA A 429 -40.77 -14.15 2.27
CA ALA A 429 -40.83 -15.36 3.09
C ALA A 429 -42.29 -15.75 3.41
N SER A 430 -43.14 -14.77 3.72
CA SER A 430 -44.56 -15.03 4.00
C SER A 430 -45.33 -15.53 2.77
N LEU A 431 -44.99 -15.04 1.57
CA LEU A 431 -45.56 -15.51 0.31
C LEU A 431 -45.08 -16.94 -0.02
N LEU A 432 -43.81 -17.24 0.24
CA LEU A 432 -43.27 -18.59 0.05
C LEU A 432 -44.01 -19.62 0.91
N ILE A 433 -44.17 -19.34 2.21
CA ILE A 433 -44.90 -20.22 3.14
C ILE A 433 -46.33 -20.45 2.66
N ARG A 434 -47.01 -19.40 2.17
CA ARG A 434 -48.37 -19.55 1.59
C ARG A 434 -48.38 -20.43 0.35
N ALA A 435 -47.41 -20.27 -0.54
CA ALA A 435 -47.28 -21.07 -1.74
C ALA A 435 -47.04 -22.56 -1.40
N GLU A 436 -46.13 -22.86 -0.46
CA GLU A 436 -45.86 -24.24 -0.01
C GLU A 436 -47.07 -24.87 0.68
N THR A 437 -47.73 -24.11 1.55
CA THR A 437 -48.94 -24.58 2.25
C THR A 437 -50.03 -24.96 1.25
N SER A 438 -50.20 -24.16 0.20
CA SER A 438 -51.19 -24.45 -0.84
C SER A 438 -50.80 -25.68 -1.68
N ILE A 439 -49.52 -25.90 -2.01
CA ILE A 439 -49.08 -27.13 -2.71
C ILE A 439 -49.39 -28.36 -1.86
N LEU A 440 -49.03 -28.32 -0.58
CA LEU A 440 -49.22 -29.45 0.32
C LEU A 440 -50.71 -29.75 0.57
N ASN A 441 -51.56 -28.72 0.61
CA ASN A 441 -53.01 -28.89 0.68
C ASN A 441 -53.59 -29.55 -0.59
N ASP A 442 -53.12 -29.15 -1.79
CA ASP A 442 -53.54 -29.75 -3.05
C ASP A 442 -53.13 -31.24 -3.09
N GLU A 443 -51.89 -31.57 -2.71
CA GLU A 443 -51.42 -32.96 -2.65
C GLU A 443 -52.13 -33.81 -1.58
N LEU A 444 -52.50 -33.22 -0.45
CA LEU A 444 -53.32 -33.88 0.58
C LEU A 444 -54.72 -34.24 0.03
N ALA A 445 -55.34 -33.32 -0.70
CA ALA A 445 -56.66 -33.54 -1.29
C ALA A 445 -56.62 -34.65 -2.36
N ASP A 446 -55.58 -34.69 -3.18
CA ASP A 446 -55.37 -35.77 -4.17
C ASP A 446 -55.17 -37.13 -3.48
N LEU A 447 -54.39 -37.17 -2.39
CA LEU A 447 -54.16 -38.39 -1.61
C LEU A 447 -55.45 -38.88 -0.93
N GLU A 448 -56.27 -37.97 -0.39
CA GLU A 448 -57.58 -38.29 0.18
C GLU A 448 -58.53 -38.89 -0.87
N ALA A 449 -58.54 -38.32 -2.07
CA ALA A 449 -59.33 -38.83 -3.18
C ALA A 449 -58.88 -40.25 -3.58
N GLU A 450 -57.58 -40.53 -3.64
CA GLU A 450 -57.06 -41.86 -3.93
C GLU A 450 -57.38 -42.87 -2.81
N LEU A 451 -57.20 -42.49 -1.54
CA LEU A 451 -57.55 -43.32 -0.38
C LEU A 451 -59.03 -43.71 -0.41
N LYS A 452 -59.92 -42.75 -0.66
CA LYS A 452 -61.36 -43.00 -0.78
C LYS A 452 -61.71 -43.92 -1.94
N GLY A 453 -60.97 -43.82 -3.05
CA GLY A 453 -61.09 -44.74 -4.19
C GLY A 453 -60.74 -46.19 -3.82
N LEU A 454 -59.69 -46.40 -3.02
CA LEU A 454 -59.30 -47.71 -2.53
C LEU A 454 -60.29 -48.26 -1.49
N GLU A 455 -60.78 -47.43 -0.57
CA GLU A 455 -61.84 -47.81 0.38
C GLU A 455 -63.13 -48.25 -0.35
N GLY A 456 -63.51 -47.53 -1.41
CA GLY A 456 -64.62 -47.91 -2.28
C GLY A 456 -64.41 -49.28 -2.94
N THR A 457 -63.19 -49.54 -3.41
CA THR A 457 -62.80 -50.83 -3.98
C THR A 457 -62.89 -51.95 -2.94
N ALA A 458 -62.32 -51.76 -1.75
CA ALA A 458 -62.36 -52.75 -0.66
C ALA A 458 -63.79 -53.08 -0.21
N SER A 459 -64.66 -52.07 -0.13
CA SER A 459 -66.07 -52.25 0.25
C SER A 459 -66.87 -53.08 -0.77
N THR A 460 -66.55 -52.94 -2.07
CA THR A 460 -67.21 -53.67 -3.17
C THR A 460 -67.00 -55.19 -3.05
N TYR A 461 -65.84 -55.62 -2.52
CA TYR A 461 -65.52 -57.03 -2.31
C TYR A 461 -65.98 -57.58 -0.94
N LYS A 462 -66.90 -56.89 -0.25
CA LYS A 462 -67.50 -57.28 1.05
C LYS A 462 -66.47 -57.71 2.11
N GLN A 463 -65.32 -57.06 2.13
CA GLN A 463 -64.24 -57.45 3.04
C GLN A 463 -64.50 -56.92 4.45
N ASN A 464 -64.16 -57.73 5.46
CA ASN A 464 -63.92 -57.23 6.81
C ASN A 464 -62.69 -56.29 6.76
N LYS A 465 -62.65 -55.33 7.68
CA LYS A 465 -61.59 -54.32 7.90
C LYS A 465 -60.14 -54.85 8.01
N SER A 466 -59.91 -56.16 7.88
CA SER A 466 -58.63 -56.82 8.14
C SER A 466 -57.65 -56.88 6.95
N VAL A 467 -58.05 -56.51 5.74
CA VAL A 467 -57.21 -56.66 4.52
C VAL A 467 -56.73 -55.31 3.94
N PHE A 468 -57.50 -54.25 4.18
CA PHE A 468 -57.12 -52.88 3.86
C PHE A 468 -57.29 -52.06 5.13
N ASP A 469 -56.18 -51.58 5.69
CA ASP A 469 -56.18 -50.74 6.89
C ASP A 469 -55.85 -49.29 6.51
N SER A 470 -56.88 -48.46 6.38
CA SER A 470 -56.70 -47.03 6.11
C SER A 470 -56.19 -46.24 7.32
N GLY A 471 -56.25 -46.80 8.54
CA GLY A 471 -55.89 -46.10 9.78
C GLY A 471 -54.51 -45.44 9.74
N PRO A 472 -53.43 -46.18 9.42
CA PRO A 472 -52.09 -45.61 9.33
C PRO A 472 -51.93 -44.51 8.27
N VAL A 473 -52.65 -44.58 7.15
CA VAL A 473 -52.61 -43.55 6.10
C VAL A 473 -53.32 -42.29 6.59
N THR A 474 -54.52 -42.44 7.16
CA THR A 474 -55.31 -41.35 7.72
C THR A 474 -54.59 -40.64 8.87
N ASP A 475 -53.94 -41.39 9.77
CA ASP A 475 -53.16 -40.83 10.88
C ASP A 475 -51.99 -39.97 10.38
N LEU A 476 -51.32 -40.38 9.29
CA LEU A 476 -50.22 -39.61 8.68
C LEU A 476 -50.73 -38.38 7.92
N MET A 477 -51.89 -38.47 7.28
CA MET A 477 -52.57 -37.32 6.67
C MET A 477 -52.98 -36.28 7.72
N GLU A 478 -53.58 -36.71 8.83
CA GLU A 478 -53.95 -35.82 9.95
C GLU A 478 -52.70 -35.18 10.60
N GLN A 479 -51.59 -35.94 10.71
CA GLN A 479 -50.31 -35.38 11.15
C GLN A 479 -49.78 -34.32 10.18
N SER A 480 -49.90 -34.52 8.87
CA SER A 480 -49.51 -33.53 7.87
C SER A 480 -50.34 -32.26 8.00
N GLU A 481 -51.67 -32.36 8.08
CA GLU A 481 -52.58 -31.23 8.28
C GLU A 481 -52.29 -30.45 9.56
N LYS A 482 -52.05 -31.17 10.67
CA LYS A 482 -51.72 -30.56 11.95
C LYS A 482 -50.41 -29.78 11.88
N LYS A 483 -49.41 -30.30 11.18
CA LYS A 483 -48.12 -29.62 10.99
C LYS A 483 -48.26 -28.42 10.05
N LEU A 484 -49.10 -28.49 9.02
CA LEU A 484 -49.47 -27.33 8.20
C LEU A 484 -50.13 -26.22 9.02
N ALA A 485 -51.07 -26.57 9.91
CA ALA A 485 -51.72 -25.61 10.81
C ALA A 485 -50.72 -24.95 11.79
N GLN A 486 -49.63 -25.65 12.11
CA GLN A 486 -48.53 -25.15 12.93
C GLN A 486 -47.46 -24.38 12.14
N GLN A 487 -47.61 -24.24 10.81
CA GLN A 487 -46.63 -23.69 9.89
C GLN A 487 -45.29 -24.47 9.86
N ASP A 488 -45.29 -25.74 10.27
CA ASP A 488 -44.15 -26.66 10.12
C ASP A 488 -44.21 -27.35 8.74
N ILE A 489 -43.80 -26.62 7.70
CA ILE A 489 -43.89 -27.08 6.31
C ILE A 489 -43.05 -28.33 6.06
N SER A 490 -41.81 -28.35 6.56
CA SER A 490 -40.90 -29.50 6.42
C SER A 490 -41.48 -30.75 7.09
N GLY A 491 -42.02 -30.60 8.29
CA GLY A 491 -42.63 -31.71 9.00
C GLY A 491 -43.92 -32.22 8.34
N ALA A 492 -44.71 -31.32 7.75
CA ALA A 492 -45.93 -31.68 7.00
C ALA A 492 -45.60 -32.48 5.74
N ARG A 493 -44.64 -32.00 4.94
CA ARG A 493 -44.18 -32.69 3.72
C ARG A 493 -43.70 -34.11 4.02
N LEU A 494 -42.94 -34.29 5.11
CA LEU A 494 -42.44 -35.62 5.49
C LEU A 494 -43.57 -36.58 5.86
N ALA A 495 -44.57 -36.11 6.63
CA ALA A 495 -45.75 -36.92 6.97
C ALA A 495 -46.59 -37.28 5.73
N LEU A 496 -46.69 -36.37 4.76
CA LEU A 496 -47.40 -36.60 3.50
C LEU A 496 -46.71 -37.65 2.61
N GLU A 497 -45.38 -37.59 2.48
CA GLU A 497 -44.62 -38.60 1.73
C GLU A 497 -44.73 -39.99 2.39
N ASP A 498 -44.67 -40.06 3.72
CA ASP A 498 -44.90 -41.32 4.46
C ASP A 498 -46.32 -41.86 4.21
N ALA A 499 -47.33 -40.97 4.16
CA ALA A 499 -48.71 -41.35 3.85
C ALA A 499 -48.84 -41.91 2.43
N LYS A 500 -48.20 -41.30 1.42
CA LYS A 500 -48.15 -41.79 0.04
C LYS A 500 -47.54 -43.19 -0.05
N VAL A 501 -46.40 -43.40 0.61
CA VAL A 501 -45.74 -44.72 0.66
C VAL A 501 -46.67 -45.75 1.28
N LYS A 502 -47.31 -45.42 2.40
CA LYS A 502 -48.22 -46.33 3.10
C LYS A 502 -49.46 -46.66 2.27
N LEU A 503 -50.05 -45.67 1.58
CA LEU A 503 -51.16 -45.89 0.67
C LEU A 503 -50.79 -46.84 -0.47
N SER A 504 -49.60 -46.68 -1.04
CA SER A 504 -49.09 -47.57 -2.08
C SER A 504 -48.92 -49.02 -1.59
N GLU A 505 -48.46 -49.23 -0.35
CA GLU A 505 -48.34 -50.57 0.24
C GLU A 505 -49.71 -51.25 0.38
N GLU A 506 -50.72 -50.53 0.88
CA GLU A 506 -52.07 -51.05 1.06
C GLU A 506 -52.78 -51.30 -0.28
N LYS A 507 -52.54 -50.45 -1.28
CA LYS A 507 -53.01 -50.65 -2.67
C LYS A 507 -52.51 -51.97 -3.24
N VAL A 508 -51.21 -52.26 -3.11
CA VAL A 508 -50.61 -53.51 -3.61
C VAL A 508 -51.25 -54.74 -2.94
N LYS A 509 -51.49 -54.69 -1.62
CA LYS A 509 -52.17 -55.78 -0.90
C LYS A 509 -53.60 -55.98 -1.39
N LEU A 510 -54.35 -54.89 -1.57
CA LEU A 510 -55.73 -54.92 -2.05
C LEU A 510 -55.81 -55.50 -3.46
N ASP A 511 -54.95 -55.04 -4.39
CA ASP A 511 -54.91 -55.51 -5.77
C ASP A 511 -54.58 -57.01 -5.86
N ALA A 512 -53.59 -57.48 -5.09
CA ALA A 512 -53.24 -58.90 -5.02
C ALA A 512 -54.44 -59.75 -4.58
N ARG A 513 -55.20 -59.26 -3.60
CA ARG A 513 -56.39 -59.97 -3.10
C ARG A 513 -57.54 -59.96 -4.09
N VAL A 514 -57.79 -58.82 -4.75
CA VAL A 514 -58.79 -58.72 -5.83
C VAL A 514 -58.46 -59.71 -6.95
N GLY A 515 -57.17 -59.80 -7.33
CA GLY A 515 -56.70 -60.81 -8.28
C GLY A 515 -57.00 -62.25 -7.84
N ALA A 516 -56.75 -62.58 -6.57
CA ALA A 516 -57.04 -63.91 -6.02
C ALA A 516 -58.55 -64.23 -6.06
N ILE A 517 -59.43 -63.28 -5.71
CA ILE A 517 -60.89 -63.44 -5.79
C ILE A 517 -61.34 -63.64 -7.24
N GLY A 518 -60.79 -62.85 -8.17
CA GLY A 518 -61.07 -63.00 -9.60
C GLY A 518 -60.75 -64.40 -10.12
N ASN A 519 -59.56 -64.91 -9.78
CA ASN A 519 -59.15 -66.27 -10.12
C ASN A 519 -60.08 -67.32 -9.50
N ALA A 520 -60.35 -67.23 -8.20
CA ALA A 520 -61.24 -68.14 -7.49
C ALA A 520 -62.66 -68.17 -8.08
N SER A 521 -63.20 -67.01 -8.45
CA SER A 521 -64.52 -66.90 -9.08
C SER A 521 -64.55 -67.58 -10.45
N GLN A 522 -63.47 -67.47 -11.25
CA GLN A 522 -63.35 -68.15 -12.53
C GLN A 522 -63.26 -69.68 -12.37
N VAL A 523 -62.48 -70.16 -11.41
CA VAL A 523 -62.39 -71.60 -11.10
C VAL A 523 -63.73 -72.13 -10.60
N LEU A 524 -64.42 -71.38 -9.74
CA LEU A 524 -65.74 -71.71 -9.22
C LEU A 524 -66.80 -71.78 -10.33
N ALA A 525 -66.79 -70.85 -11.28
CA ALA A 525 -67.65 -70.90 -12.46
C ALA A 525 -67.38 -72.14 -13.32
N THR A 526 -66.11 -72.49 -13.49
CA THR A 526 -65.70 -73.70 -14.23
C THR A 526 -66.20 -74.97 -13.55
N ALA A 527 -66.04 -75.06 -12.23
CA ALA A 527 -66.53 -76.18 -11.42
C ALA A 527 -68.06 -76.30 -11.44
N SER A 528 -68.76 -75.17 -11.33
CA SER A 528 -70.22 -75.11 -11.46
C SER A 528 -70.68 -75.64 -12.82
N ASN A 529 -70.00 -75.26 -13.90
CA ASN A 529 -70.32 -75.76 -15.25
C ASN A 529 -70.07 -77.26 -15.37
N ALA A 530 -68.94 -77.78 -14.85
CA ALA A 530 -68.62 -79.20 -14.86
C ALA A 530 -69.66 -80.04 -14.09
N ILE A 531 -70.12 -79.54 -12.95
CA ILE A 531 -71.22 -80.15 -12.17
C ILE A 531 -72.51 -80.15 -13.00
N HIS A 532 -72.85 -79.03 -13.63
CA HIS A 532 -74.06 -78.92 -14.44
C HIS A 532 -74.04 -79.88 -15.65
N GLU A 533 -72.91 -80.01 -16.33
CA GLU A 533 -72.74 -80.99 -17.43
C GLU A 533 -72.90 -82.43 -16.93
N SER A 534 -72.33 -82.74 -15.76
CA SER A 534 -72.42 -84.06 -15.13
C SER A 534 -73.84 -84.41 -14.71
N GLU A 535 -74.65 -83.42 -14.33
CA GLU A 535 -76.06 -83.60 -14.00
C GLU A 535 -76.92 -84.05 -15.19
N GLN A 536 -76.51 -83.73 -16.42
CA GLN A 536 -77.28 -84.05 -17.63
C GLN A 536 -77.21 -85.55 -18.04
N VAL A 537 -76.35 -86.35 -17.40
CA VAL A 537 -76.23 -87.79 -17.67
C VAL A 537 -77.34 -88.57 -16.92
N ARG A 538 -78.10 -89.43 -17.64
CA ARG A 538 -79.46 -89.90 -17.29
C ARG A 538 -79.63 -90.84 -16.05
N PHE A 539 -78.58 -91.14 -15.28
CA PHE A 539 -78.66 -91.99 -14.08
C PHE A 539 -78.07 -91.33 -12.82
N THR A 540 -78.45 -90.08 -12.58
CA THR A 540 -77.93 -89.24 -11.48
C THR A 540 -78.42 -89.59 -10.08
N LEU A 541 -79.40 -90.48 -9.91
CA LEU A 541 -80.04 -90.71 -8.61
C LEU A 541 -79.14 -91.41 -7.56
N ILE A 542 -77.96 -91.94 -7.93
CA ILE A 542 -77.01 -92.53 -6.97
C ILE A 542 -75.54 -92.35 -7.45
N ASN A 543 -75.06 -91.11 -7.65
CA ASN A 543 -73.61 -90.88 -7.79
C ASN A 543 -73.03 -90.12 -6.57
N PRO A 544 -72.28 -90.77 -5.67
CA PRO A 544 -71.71 -90.14 -4.48
C PRO A 544 -70.71 -89.01 -4.84
N ASN A 545 -69.98 -89.12 -5.94
CA ASN A 545 -69.00 -88.13 -6.38
C ASN A 545 -69.66 -86.79 -6.76
N LEU A 546 -70.84 -86.82 -7.39
CA LEU A 546 -71.58 -85.60 -7.76
C LEU A 546 -72.14 -84.88 -6.52
N SER A 547 -72.57 -85.64 -5.50
CA SER A 547 -73.02 -85.06 -4.23
C SER A 547 -71.86 -84.39 -3.48
N GLU A 548 -70.69 -85.03 -3.47
CA GLU A 548 -69.49 -84.46 -2.86
C GLU A 548 -68.99 -83.24 -3.64
N ALA A 549 -68.99 -83.29 -4.97
CA ALA A 549 -68.66 -82.14 -5.83
C ALA A 549 -69.52 -80.90 -5.51
N LYS A 550 -70.84 -81.09 -5.35
CA LYS A 550 -71.76 -79.99 -4.96
C LYS A 550 -71.48 -79.45 -3.56
N ALA A 551 -71.18 -80.33 -2.60
CA ALA A 551 -70.81 -79.90 -1.25
C ALA A 551 -69.52 -79.07 -1.27
N ARG A 552 -68.51 -79.51 -2.03
CA ARG A 552 -67.25 -78.79 -2.23
C ARG A 552 -67.44 -77.47 -2.95
N LEU A 553 -68.31 -77.39 -3.97
CA LEU A 553 -68.65 -76.13 -4.64
C LEU A 553 -69.35 -75.15 -3.69
N ALA A 554 -70.25 -75.64 -2.83
CA ALA A 554 -70.93 -74.81 -1.84
C ALA A 554 -69.95 -74.27 -0.78
N GLU A 555 -69.02 -75.11 -0.32
CA GLU A 555 -67.93 -74.73 0.59
C GLU A 555 -67.00 -73.70 -0.06
N ALA A 556 -66.61 -73.93 -1.32
CA ALA A 556 -65.81 -73.01 -2.10
C ALA A 556 -66.49 -71.64 -2.25
N ASN A 557 -67.80 -71.62 -2.53
CA ASN A 557 -68.55 -70.37 -2.68
C ASN A 557 -68.65 -69.59 -1.37
N ALA A 558 -68.75 -70.28 -0.23
CA ALA A 558 -68.73 -69.65 1.08
C ALA A 558 -67.37 -69.01 1.40
N LEU A 559 -66.28 -69.54 0.82
CA LEU A 559 -64.91 -69.07 1.05
C LEU A 559 -64.41 -68.04 0.03
N LEU A 560 -65.16 -67.76 -1.05
CA LEU A 560 -64.70 -66.91 -2.17
C LEU A 560 -64.11 -65.56 -1.72
N TYR A 561 -64.72 -64.91 -0.73
CA TYR A 561 -64.29 -63.58 -0.26
C TYR A 561 -63.38 -63.65 0.98
N SER A 562 -63.55 -64.65 1.84
CA SER A 562 -62.79 -64.80 3.09
C SER A 562 -61.45 -65.53 2.91
N ALA A 563 -61.38 -66.48 1.98
CA ALA A 563 -60.19 -67.26 1.63
C ALA A 563 -60.24 -67.67 0.14
N PRO A 564 -60.00 -66.75 -0.81
CA PRO A 564 -60.12 -66.99 -2.25
C PRO A 564 -59.19 -68.10 -2.75
N GLU A 565 -57.99 -68.22 -2.17
CA GLU A 565 -57.07 -69.31 -2.52
C GLU A 565 -57.66 -70.68 -2.17
N ASP A 566 -58.21 -70.83 -0.95
CA ASP A 566 -58.89 -72.05 -0.52
C ASP A 566 -60.18 -72.31 -1.33
N SER A 567 -60.92 -71.24 -1.67
CA SER A 567 -62.09 -71.29 -2.56
C SER A 567 -61.73 -71.81 -3.95
N ALA A 568 -60.60 -71.36 -4.53
CA ALA A 568 -60.11 -71.85 -5.81
C ALA A 568 -59.75 -73.35 -5.72
N VAL A 569 -59.06 -73.77 -4.66
CA VAL A 569 -58.69 -75.17 -4.44
C VAL A 569 -59.93 -76.07 -4.31
N LEU A 570 -60.91 -75.68 -3.49
CA LEU A 570 -62.15 -76.44 -3.29
C LEU A 570 -63.01 -76.46 -4.55
N SER A 571 -63.03 -75.37 -5.32
CA SER A 571 -63.70 -75.31 -6.62
C SER A 571 -63.05 -76.28 -7.61
N GLN A 572 -61.71 -76.34 -7.67
CA GLN A 572 -61.02 -77.29 -8.53
C GLN A 572 -61.33 -78.74 -8.12
N GLN A 573 -61.31 -79.05 -6.83
CA GLN A 573 -61.71 -80.37 -6.33
C GLN A 573 -63.15 -80.72 -6.71
N ALA A 574 -64.08 -79.76 -6.64
CA ALA A 574 -65.46 -79.93 -7.08
C ALA A 574 -65.54 -80.22 -8.59
N ALA A 575 -64.75 -79.52 -9.42
CA ALA A 575 -64.68 -79.76 -10.86
C ALA A 575 -64.15 -81.16 -11.18
N ASP A 576 -63.06 -81.57 -10.52
CA ASP A 576 -62.41 -82.88 -10.73
C ASP A 576 -63.36 -84.03 -10.33
N LEU A 577 -64.06 -83.90 -9.19
CA LEU A 577 -65.07 -84.85 -8.73
C LEU A 577 -66.27 -84.94 -9.69
N ALA A 578 -66.71 -83.80 -10.24
CA ALA A 578 -67.78 -83.78 -11.23
C ALA A 578 -67.37 -84.50 -12.52
N GLN A 579 -66.17 -84.22 -13.04
CA GLN A 579 -65.64 -84.89 -14.22
C GLN A 579 -65.50 -86.41 -14.03
N ALA A 580 -65.08 -86.85 -12.84
CA ALA A 580 -64.98 -88.28 -12.51
C ALA A 580 -66.36 -88.99 -12.47
N ALA A 581 -67.44 -88.27 -12.17
CA ALA A 581 -68.79 -88.83 -12.09
C ALA A 581 -69.37 -89.23 -13.47
N VAL A 582 -68.92 -88.59 -14.55
CA VAL A 582 -69.42 -88.84 -15.92
C VAL A 582 -69.12 -90.27 -16.43
N PRO A 583 -67.87 -90.79 -16.41
CA PRO A 583 -67.58 -92.14 -16.87
C PRO A 583 -68.19 -93.24 -15.99
N GLU A 584 -68.35 -93.01 -14.68
CA GLU A 584 -69.06 -93.95 -13.80
C GLU A 584 -70.54 -94.10 -14.17
N ALA A 585 -71.23 -93.00 -14.49
CA ALA A 585 -72.61 -93.03 -14.94
C ALA A 585 -72.77 -93.77 -16.28
N GLN A 586 -71.82 -93.62 -17.21
CA GLN A 586 -71.82 -94.33 -18.49
C GLN A 586 -71.63 -95.86 -18.32
N ASN A 587 -70.84 -96.31 -17.35
CA ASN A 587 -70.68 -97.73 -17.04
C ASN A 587 -71.96 -98.35 -16.47
N LEU A 588 -72.74 -97.59 -15.68
CA LEU A 588 -74.04 -98.03 -15.18
C LEU A 588 -75.10 -98.16 -16.30
N ASP A 589 -75.06 -97.28 -17.30
CA ASP A 589 -75.92 -97.36 -18.50
C ASP A 589 -75.71 -98.67 -19.26
N GLN A 590 -74.46 -99.13 -19.41
CA GLN A 590 -74.17 -100.42 -20.04
C GLN A 590 -74.74 -101.60 -19.23
N LEU A 591 -74.71 -101.53 -17.89
CA LEU A 591 -75.29 -102.55 -17.01
C LEU A 591 -76.83 -102.60 -17.07
N ALA A 592 -77.50 -101.44 -17.19
CA ALA A 592 -78.96 -101.37 -17.30
C ALA A 592 -79.50 -101.93 -18.64
N VAL A 593 -78.74 -101.76 -19.73
CA VAL A 593 -79.06 -102.37 -21.03
C VAL A 593 -78.94 -103.90 -20.97
N ILE A 594 -77.95 -104.45 -20.25
CA ILE A 594 -77.83 -105.89 -20.04
C ILE A 594 -79.02 -106.44 -19.22
N GLY A 595 -79.45 -105.71 -18.18
CA GLY A 595 -80.59 -106.12 -17.34
C GLY A 595 -81.93 -106.14 -18.07
N SER A 596 -82.18 -105.20 -18.98
CA SER A 596 -83.42 -105.13 -19.76
C SER A 596 -83.52 -106.24 -20.82
N ILE A 597 -82.40 -106.64 -21.42
CA ILE A 597 -82.33 -107.81 -22.31
C ILE A 597 -82.67 -109.11 -21.56
N ALA A 598 -82.15 -109.27 -20.33
CA ALA A 598 -82.44 -110.44 -19.50
C ALA A 598 -83.92 -110.54 -19.10
N ALA A 599 -84.56 -109.41 -18.74
CA ALA A 599 -85.99 -109.38 -18.39
C ALA A 599 -86.89 -109.70 -19.59
N GLY A 600 -86.55 -109.24 -20.80
CA GLY A 600 -87.28 -109.56 -22.03
C GLY A 600 -87.29 -111.06 -22.36
N LEU A 601 -86.17 -111.76 -22.12
CA LEU A 601 -86.06 -113.21 -22.30
C LEU A 601 -86.98 -113.99 -21.34
N VAL A 602 -87.10 -113.56 -20.08
CA VAL A 602 -87.97 -114.22 -19.08
C VAL A 602 -89.45 -114.11 -19.47
N VAL A 603 -89.89 -112.95 -19.96
CA VAL A 603 -91.29 -112.75 -20.40
C VAL A 603 -91.60 -113.58 -21.65
N LEU A 604 -90.66 -113.69 -22.59
CA LEU A 604 -90.83 -114.51 -23.80
C LEU A 604 -90.98 -116.00 -23.46
N VAL A 605 -90.16 -116.51 -22.53
CA VAL A 605 -90.23 -117.90 -22.06
C VAL A 605 -91.55 -118.17 -21.33
N ALA A 606 -91.99 -117.24 -20.48
CA ALA A 606 -93.27 -117.35 -19.78
C ALA A 606 -94.48 -117.33 -20.73
N ALA A 607 -94.44 -116.51 -21.80
CA ALA A 607 -95.47 -116.45 -22.82
C ALA A 607 -95.53 -117.74 -23.66
N LEU A 608 -94.37 -118.29 -24.06
CA LEU A 608 -94.30 -119.57 -24.77
C LEU A 608 -94.81 -120.74 -23.91
N TYR A 609 -94.49 -120.75 -22.61
CA TYR A 609 -95.01 -121.74 -21.67
C TYR A 609 -96.52 -121.65 -21.47
N TRP A 610 -97.08 -120.44 -21.44
CA TRP A 610 -98.53 -120.23 -21.34
C TRP A 610 -99.29 -120.71 -22.58
N ILE A 611 -98.73 -120.49 -23.77
CA ILE A 611 -99.30 -121.00 -25.03
C ILE A 611 -99.29 -122.53 -25.05
N TYR A 612 -98.17 -123.16 -24.68
CA TYR A 612 -98.04 -124.62 -24.62
C TYR A 612 -99.10 -125.26 -23.69
N LYS A 613 -99.34 -124.67 -22.51
CA LYS A 613 -100.29 -125.23 -21.54
C LYS A 613 -101.76 -125.13 -21.94
N LYS A 614 -102.11 -124.34 -22.96
CA LYS A 614 -103.48 -124.11 -23.42
C LYS A 614 -103.94 -125.13 -24.48
N GLU A 615 -103.03 -125.93 -25.06
CA GLU A 615 -103.35 -126.98 -26.03
C GLU A 615 -103.58 -128.37 -25.39
N GLU A 616 -103.28 -128.56 -24.10
CA GLU A 616 -103.43 -129.84 -23.36
C GLU A 616 -104.74 -129.98 -22.55
N ALA A 617 -105.60 -128.96 -22.49
CA ALA A 617 -106.85 -128.93 -21.72
C ALA A 617 -108.03 -128.46 -22.58
#